data_AF-A0A1Q6ZU38-F1
#
_entry.id   AF-A0A1Q6ZU38-F1
#
_cell.length_a   1.000
_cell.length_b   1.000
_cell.length_c   1.000
_cell.angle_alpha   90.00
_cell.angle_beta   90.00
_cell.angle_gamma   90.00
#
_symmetry.space_group_name_H-M   'P 1'
#
loop_
_entity.id
_entity.type
_entity.pdbx_description
1 polymer ?
#
loop_
_entity_poly.entity_id
_entity_poly.type
_entity_poly.pdbx_seq_one_letter_code
_entity_poly.pdbx_strand_id
1 'polypeptide(L)'
;MITDDVNRPQITPQQYEVLHGGGAEAAEIAKERLSRRRFLRRSMLAVWGLSTTAAVAGSLYMLYPNLAGQFGSALNVGKKADFTAAKPSDFKIGQAGVFYRQEAKTYVMHLAKDTQFLLNGSNLSDQLDAESVVKDSDGSYWIALYQRCVHLGCTVPFRDNCVSFKCPCHGSHYNVTGEFLDGPAPRSLDRFALSFNGEDVVVDTATLNNKVPHPDQTTRLIAPPSVACSV
;
A
#
# COMPACT_ATOMS: atom_id res chain seq x y z
N MET A 1 -36.79 15.48 -19.37
CA MET A 1 -37.93 16.35 -19.67
C MET A 1 -38.66 16.68 -18.37
N ILE A 2 -38.44 17.87 -17.81
CA ILE A 2 -39.25 18.39 -16.70
C ILE A 2 -39.94 19.61 -17.28
N THR A 3 -41.24 19.50 -17.45
CA THR A 3 -42.12 20.54 -18.00
C THR A 3 -42.05 21.77 -17.09
N ASP A 4 -41.53 22.86 -17.62
CA ASP A 4 -41.31 24.12 -16.89
C ASP A 4 -42.60 24.94 -16.73
N ASP A 5 -43.75 24.27 -16.70
CA ASP A 5 -45.06 24.90 -16.85
C ASP A 5 -46.08 24.29 -15.88
N VAL A 6 -45.88 24.52 -14.58
CA VAL A 6 -46.92 24.27 -13.58
C VAL A 6 -47.46 25.61 -13.09
N ASN A 7 -48.57 26.01 -13.72
CA ASN A 7 -49.64 26.86 -13.21
C ASN A 7 -49.29 28.30 -12.82
N ARG A 8 -49.03 29.15 -13.82
CA ARG A 8 -49.60 30.50 -13.78
C ARG A 8 -50.24 30.80 -15.14
N PRO A 9 -51.56 31.02 -15.24
CA PRO A 9 -52.16 31.44 -16.50
C PRO A 9 -51.44 32.70 -16.98
N GLN A 10 -51.13 32.76 -18.28
CA GLN A 10 -50.54 33.93 -18.90
C GLN A 10 -51.57 35.07 -18.79
N ILE A 11 -51.41 35.94 -17.80
CA ILE A 11 -52.25 37.14 -17.64
C ILE A 11 -51.93 38.07 -18.81
N THR A 12 -52.96 38.55 -19.49
CA THR A 12 -52.77 39.48 -20.61
C THR A 12 -52.21 40.81 -20.10
N PRO A 13 -51.54 41.61 -20.95
CA PRO A 13 -51.06 42.93 -20.54
C PRO A 13 -52.14 43.82 -19.91
N GLN A 14 -53.37 43.69 -20.40
CA GLN A 14 -54.56 44.39 -19.89
C GLN A 14 -54.96 43.90 -18.48
N GLN A 15 -54.88 42.60 -18.21
CA GLN A 15 -55.16 42.04 -16.88
C GLN A 15 -54.08 42.43 -15.85
N TYR A 16 -52.83 42.58 -16.30
CA TYR A 16 -51.74 43.08 -15.45
C TYR A 16 -51.98 44.55 -15.05
N GLU A 17 -52.41 45.39 -15.99
CA GLU A 17 -52.72 46.80 -15.77
C GLU A 17 -53.84 47.00 -14.75
N VAL A 18 -54.89 46.18 -14.81
CA VAL A 18 -56.00 46.19 -13.83
C VAL A 18 -55.56 45.74 -12.43
N LEU A 19 -54.66 44.76 -12.34
CA LEU A 19 -54.22 44.19 -11.06
C LEU A 19 -53.09 44.98 -10.38
N HIS A 20 -52.27 45.68 -11.16
CA HIS A 20 -51.03 46.31 -10.68
C HIS A 20 -50.88 47.78 -11.05
N GLY A 21 -51.84 48.38 -11.77
CA GLY A 21 -51.91 49.82 -12.03
C GLY A 21 -50.85 50.36 -13.00
N GLY A 22 -50.27 49.51 -13.86
CA GLY A 22 -49.23 49.91 -14.83
C GLY A 22 -49.47 49.30 -16.21
N GLY A 23 -49.28 50.11 -17.26
CA GLY A 23 -49.57 49.76 -18.66
C GLY A 23 -48.73 48.62 -19.26
N ALA A 24 -48.91 48.36 -20.55
CA ALA A 24 -48.33 47.22 -21.27
C ALA A 24 -46.81 47.04 -21.10
N GLU A 25 -46.05 48.12 -20.94
CA GLU A 25 -44.59 48.11 -20.69
C GLU A 25 -44.25 47.47 -19.33
N ALA A 26 -45.06 47.70 -18.29
CA ALA A 26 -44.87 47.10 -16.97
C ALA A 26 -45.19 45.59 -16.97
N ALA A 27 -46.13 45.15 -17.82
CA ALA A 27 -46.43 43.74 -18.03
C ALA A 27 -45.30 43.00 -18.76
N GLU A 28 -44.63 43.66 -19.71
CA GLU A 28 -43.47 43.12 -20.42
C GLU A 28 -42.25 43.00 -19.49
N ILE A 29 -41.96 44.03 -18.69
CA ILE A 29 -40.93 44.00 -17.62
C ILE A 29 -41.23 42.88 -16.60
N ALA A 30 -42.50 42.63 -16.27
CA ALA A 30 -42.88 41.55 -15.36
C ALA A 30 -42.65 40.14 -15.95
N LYS A 31 -42.71 40.00 -17.29
CA LYS A 31 -42.43 38.75 -18.00
C LYS A 31 -40.93 38.42 -18.01
N GLU A 32 -40.07 39.45 -18.00
CA GLU A 32 -38.61 39.31 -17.87
C GLU A 32 -38.13 39.09 -16.43
N ARG A 33 -38.94 39.41 -15.42
CA ARG A 33 -38.58 39.23 -14.01
C ARG A 33 -38.57 37.76 -13.60
N LEU A 34 -37.40 37.26 -13.20
CA LEU A 34 -37.25 35.95 -12.57
C LEU A 34 -38.14 35.83 -11.33
N SER A 35 -38.99 34.80 -11.28
CA SER A 35 -39.81 34.55 -10.08
C SER A 35 -38.94 34.11 -8.90
N ARG A 36 -39.31 34.48 -7.68
CA ARG A 36 -38.59 34.08 -6.45
C ARG A 36 -38.37 32.56 -6.38
N ARG A 37 -39.39 31.77 -6.75
CA ARG A 37 -39.30 30.31 -6.79
C ARG A 37 -38.30 29.82 -7.84
N ARG A 38 -38.27 30.44 -9.04
CA ARG A 38 -37.34 30.07 -10.11
C ARG A 38 -35.90 30.45 -9.75
N PHE A 39 -35.70 31.62 -9.15
CA PHE A 39 -34.41 32.05 -8.62
C PHE A 39 -33.91 31.06 -7.55
N LEU A 40 -34.68 30.84 -6.49
CA LEU A 40 -34.29 29.95 -5.40
C LEU A 40 -34.05 28.50 -5.86
N ARG A 41 -34.89 27.95 -6.76
CA ARG A 41 -34.70 26.60 -7.31
C ARG A 41 -33.40 26.51 -8.12
N ARG A 42 -33.11 27.49 -8.98
CA ARG A 42 -31.89 27.50 -9.80
C ARG A 42 -30.65 27.69 -8.94
N SER A 43 -30.68 28.62 -7.98
CA SER A 43 -29.57 28.84 -7.05
C SER A 43 -29.31 27.60 -6.20
N MET A 44 -30.36 26.96 -5.68
CA MET A 44 -30.21 25.73 -4.89
C MET A 44 -29.63 24.60 -5.74
N LEU A 45 -30.15 24.36 -6.95
CA LEU A 45 -29.59 23.34 -7.85
C LEU A 45 -28.15 23.64 -8.25
N ALA A 46 -27.80 24.91 -8.48
CA ALA A 46 -26.43 25.31 -8.81
C ALA A 46 -25.47 25.05 -7.64
N VAL A 47 -25.85 25.44 -6.41
CA VAL A 47 -25.04 25.20 -5.20
C VAL A 47 -24.87 23.70 -4.97
N TRP A 48 -25.96 22.92 -4.97
CA TRP A 48 -25.88 21.47 -4.77
C TRP A 48 -25.11 20.77 -5.89
N GLY A 49 -25.27 21.19 -7.15
CA GLY A 49 -24.52 20.66 -8.28
C GLY A 49 -23.02 20.90 -8.12
N LEU A 50 -22.62 22.15 -7.86
CA LEU A 50 -21.22 22.49 -7.63
C LEU A 50 -20.63 21.75 -6.42
N SER A 51 -21.34 21.70 -5.31
CA SER A 51 -20.88 21.03 -4.09
C SER A 51 -20.73 19.52 -4.28
N THR A 52 -21.69 18.86 -4.94
CA THR A 52 -21.62 17.42 -5.21
C THR A 52 -20.53 17.08 -6.21
N THR A 53 -20.40 17.86 -7.29
CA THR A 53 -19.29 17.69 -8.25
C THR A 53 -17.93 17.86 -7.58
N ALA A 54 -17.75 18.90 -6.75
CA ALA A 54 -16.50 19.12 -6.03
C ALA A 54 -16.20 17.99 -5.03
N ALA A 55 -17.20 17.53 -4.26
CA ALA A 55 -17.04 16.44 -3.31
C ALA A 55 -16.70 15.12 -4.00
N VAL A 56 -17.37 14.79 -5.11
CA VAL A 56 -17.08 13.58 -5.88
C VAL A 56 -15.71 13.67 -6.53
N ALA A 57 -15.36 14.79 -7.17
CA ALA A 57 -14.05 14.99 -7.78
C ALA A 57 -12.92 14.90 -6.74
N GLY A 58 -13.10 15.52 -5.56
CA GLY A 58 -12.14 15.43 -4.46
C GLY A 58 -12.00 14.01 -3.90
N SER A 59 -13.11 13.28 -3.77
CA SER A 59 -13.09 11.88 -3.32
C SER A 59 -12.39 10.97 -4.33
N LEU A 60 -12.67 11.14 -5.62
CA LEU A 60 -12.00 10.40 -6.70
C LEU A 60 -10.52 10.73 -6.76
N TYR A 61 -10.13 12.00 -6.56
CA TYR A 61 -8.73 12.41 -6.49
C TYR A 61 -8.00 11.74 -5.32
N MET A 62 -8.62 11.65 -4.14
CA MET A 62 -8.05 10.97 -2.97
C MET A 62 -7.99 9.44 -3.15
N LEU A 63 -8.94 8.86 -3.88
CA LEU A 63 -8.95 7.43 -4.21
C LEU A 63 -8.01 7.09 -5.38
N TYR A 64 -7.57 8.09 -6.15
CA TYR A 64 -6.62 7.88 -7.22
C TYR A 64 -5.24 7.62 -6.61
N PRO A 65 -4.62 6.45 -6.88
CA PRO A 65 -3.37 6.09 -6.25
C PRO A 65 -2.26 7.05 -6.71
N ASN A 66 -1.65 7.77 -5.77
CA ASN A 66 -0.36 8.40 -6.01
C ASN A 66 0.70 7.30 -6.03
N LEU A 67 1.09 6.88 -7.23
CA LEU A 67 2.03 5.77 -7.49
C LEU A 67 3.49 6.08 -7.12
N ALA A 68 3.78 7.23 -6.52
CA ALA A 68 5.13 7.66 -6.20
C ALA A 68 5.34 7.74 -4.68
N GLY A 69 6.27 6.94 -4.18
CA GLY A 69 6.72 6.97 -2.78
C GLY A 69 5.73 6.38 -1.77
N GLN A 70 4.73 5.61 -2.23
CA GLN A 70 3.80 4.88 -1.38
C GLN A 70 3.80 3.38 -1.69
N PHE A 71 3.22 2.58 -0.80
CA PHE A 71 3.11 1.13 -0.99
C PHE A 71 2.45 0.82 -2.35
N GLY A 72 3.10 -0.04 -3.15
CA GLY A 72 2.81 -0.24 -4.57
C GLY A 72 3.81 0.42 -5.53
N SER A 73 4.93 0.96 -5.03
CA SER A 73 6.04 1.47 -5.83
C SER A 73 7.41 1.16 -5.19
N ALA A 74 8.48 1.55 -5.89
CA ALA A 74 9.83 1.64 -5.31
C ALA A 74 9.88 2.73 -4.24
N LEU A 75 10.31 2.35 -3.03
CA LEU A 75 10.54 3.25 -1.90
C LEU A 75 11.99 3.18 -1.43
N ASN A 76 12.58 4.33 -1.15
CA ASN A 76 13.79 4.40 -0.35
C ASN A 76 13.43 4.09 1.11
N VAL A 77 14.03 3.06 1.68
CA VAL A 77 13.78 2.60 3.06
C VAL A 77 14.90 2.98 4.04
N GLY A 78 15.86 3.80 3.60
CA GLY A 78 16.99 4.27 4.39
C GLY A 78 18.31 4.07 3.67
N LYS A 79 19.41 4.48 4.31
CA LYS A 79 20.76 4.33 3.77
C LYS A 79 21.36 3.00 4.22
N LYS A 80 22.29 2.44 3.44
CA LYS A 80 23.02 1.22 3.79
C LYS A 80 23.64 1.27 5.19
N ALA A 81 24.15 2.44 5.60
CA ALA A 81 24.74 2.67 6.91
C ALA A 81 23.77 2.45 8.09
N ASP A 82 22.45 2.57 7.86
CA ASP A 82 21.42 2.38 8.88
C ASP A 82 21.15 0.90 9.17
N PHE A 83 21.69 -0.01 8.36
CA PHE A 83 21.47 -1.45 8.47
C PHE A 83 22.80 -2.13 8.80
N THR A 84 23.04 -2.41 10.07
CA THR A 84 24.22 -3.17 10.50
C THR A 84 24.09 -4.64 10.08
N ALA A 85 25.04 -5.14 9.29
CA ALA A 85 25.11 -6.56 8.93
C ALA A 85 25.40 -7.43 10.17
N ALA A 86 24.80 -8.62 10.23
CA ALA A 86 25.09 -9.58 11.29
C ALA A 86 25.04 -11.02 10.78
N LYS A 87 25.49 -11.97 11.60
CA LYS A 87 25.28 -13.40 11.33
C LYS A 87 23.87 -13.79 11.73
N PRO A 88 23.26 -14.80 11.07
CA PRO A 88 21.93 -15.29 11.42
C PRO A 88 21.73 -15.56 12.91
N SER A 89 22.74 -16.01 13.67
CA SER A 89 22.63 -16.27 15.11
C SER A 89 22.55 -15.02 15.99
N ASP A 90 23.04 -13.88 15.49
CA ASP A 90 23.27 -12.66 16.26
C ASP A 90 22.21 -11.58 15.95
N PHE A 91 21.18 -11.94 15.21
CA PHE A 91 20.13 -11.03 14.78
C PHE A 91 19.32 -10.49 15.96
N LYS A 92 19.14 -9.16 15.96
CA LYS A 92 18.35 -8.43 16.95
C LYS A 92 17.59 -7.31 16.27
N ILE A 93 16.28 -7.29 16.44
CA ILE A 93 15.41 -6.33 15.75
C ILE A 93 15.84 -4.89 16.02
N GLY A 94 16.06 -4.14 14.93
CA GLY A 94 16.44 -2.73 14.96
C GLY A 94 17.89 -2.45 15.34
N GLN A 95 18.70 -3.47 15.66
CA GLN A 95 20.09 -3.32 16.06
C GLN A 95 21.06 -3.98 15.07
N ALA A 96 20.78 -5.23 14.70
CA ALA A 96 21.71 -6.07 13.96
C ALA A 96 20.96 -7.06 13.07
N GLY A 97 21.23 -7.01 11.78
CA GLY A 97 20.76 -7.96 10.77
C GLY A 97 19.28 -7.92 10.41
N VAL A 98 18.39 -7.43 11.29
CA VAL A 98 16.94 -7.33 11.02
C VAL A 98 16.41 -5.95 11.34
N PHE A 99 15.84 -5.28 10.34
CA PHE A 99 15.36 -3.91 10.46
C PHE A 99 13.95 -3.79 9.89
N TYR A 100 12.98 -3.44 10.73
CA TYR A 100 11.62 -3.20 10.28
C TYR A 100 11.49 -1.81 9.64
N ARG A 101 10.75 -1.73 8.53
CA ARG A 101 10.43 -0.48 7.82
C ARG A 101 8.93 -0.41 7.59
N GLN A 102 8.28 0.53 8.27
CA GLN A 102 6.83 0.63 8.31
C GLN A 102 6.24 1.11 6.98
N GLU A 103 6.99 1.94 6.26
CA GLU A 103 6.63 2.54 4.97
C GLU A 103 6.41 1.45 3.91
N ALA A 104 7.29 0.45 3.87
CA ALA A 104 7.21 -0.70 2.96
C ALA A 104 6.59 -1.95 3.61
N LYS A 105 6.22 -1.90 4.89
CA LYS A 105 5.69 -3.04 5.69
C LYS A 105 6.57 -4.30 5.58
N THR A 106 7.88 -4.10 5.59
CA THR A 106 8.87 -5.13 5.29
C THR A 106 9.94 -5.18 6.39
N TYR A 107 10.55 -6.35 6.57
CA TYR A 107 11.81 -6.47 7.28
C TYR A 107 12.94 -6.51 6.27
N VAL A 108 13.85 -5.55 6.37
CA VAL A 108 15.11 -5.57 5.65
C VAL A 108 16.08 -6.42 6.46
N MET A 109 16.41 -7.58 5.92
CA MET A 109 17.39 -8.49 6.47
C MET A 109 18.74 -8.17 5.84
N HIS A 110 19.77 -7.98 6.66
CA HIS A 110 21.14 -7.71 6.23
C HIS A 110 22.08 -8.77 6.83
N LEU A 111 22.35 -9.80 6.03
CA LEU A 111 23.21 -10.91 6.40
C LEU A 111 24.67 -10.57 6.10
N ALA A 112 25.57 -10.85 7.05
CA ALA A 112 26.99 -10.63 6.89
C ALA A 112 27.59 -11.49 5.76
N LYS A 113 28.69 -11.01 5.16
CA LYS A 113 29.40 -11.70 4.06
C LYS A 113 29.91 -13.11 4.40
N ASP A 114 30.13 -13.38 5.69
CA ASP A 114 30.60 -14.66 6.21
C ASP A 114 29.45 -15.55 6.73
N THR A 115 28.21 -15.24 6.34
CA THR A 115 27.06 -16.10 6.58
C THR A 115 27.28 -17.47 5.95
N GLN A 116 27.11 -18.52 6.75
CA GLN A 116 27.22 -19.90 6.30
C GLN A 116 25.92 -20.33 5.63
N PHE A 117 25.94 -20.43 4.30
CA PHE A 117 24.87 -21.05 3.54
C PHE A 117 25.07 -22.56 3.45
N LEU A 118 23.97 -23.31 3.35
CA LEU A 118 23.99 -24.75 3.13
C LEU A 118 24.31 -25.12 1.67
N LEU A 119 24.03 -24.20 0.74
CA LEU A 119 24.31 -24.35 -0.69
C LEU A 119 25.64 -23.70 -1.06
N ASN A 120 26.28 -24.21 -2.12
CA ASN A 120 27.56 -23.71 -2.62
C ASN A 120 27.57 -23.65 -4.17
N GLY A 121 28.43 -22.81 -4.74
CA GLY A 121 28.63 -22.71 -6.19
C GLY A 121 27.39 -22.19 -6.93
N SER A 122 27.09 -22.78 -8.09
CA SER A 122 25.94 -22.39 -8.94
C SER A 122 24.61 -22.58 -8.25
N ASN A 123 24.45 -23.65 -7.46
CA ASN A 123 23.20 -23.92 -6.75
C ASN A 123 22.85 -22.80 -5.77
N LEU A 124 23.85 -22.17 -5.14
CA LEU A 124 23.62 -21.03 -4.26
C LEU A 124 23.20 -19.80 -5.07
N SER A 125 23.91 -19.45 -6.14
CA SER A 125 23.55 -18.28 -6.95
C SER A 125 22.13 -18.40 -7.50
N ASP A 126 21.80 -19.56 -8.05
CA ASP A 126 20.50 -19.81 -8.67
C ASP A 126 19.37 -19.73 -7.63
N GLN A 127 19.58 -20.26 -6.41
CA GLN A 127 18.61 -20.16 -5.33
C GLN A 127 18.46 -18.74 -4.79
N LEU A 128 19.56 -18.00 -4.63
CA LEU A 128 19.51 -16.60 -4.17
C LEU A 128 18.70 -15.74 -5.16
N ASP A 129 18.94 -15.91 -6.46
CA ASP A 129 18.20 -15.18 -7.49
C ASP A 129 16.72 -15.59 -7.53
N ALA A 130 16.43 -16.89 -7.48
CA ALA A 130 15.06 -17.42 -7.47
C ALA A 130 14.23 -16.94 -6.27
N GLU A 131 14.88 -16.73 -5.12
CA GLU A 131 14.24 -16.23 -3.91
C GLU A 131 14.49 -14.75 -3.64
N SER A 132 14.90 -13.96 -4.64
CA SER A 132 15.06 -12.49 -4.51
C SER A 132 15.99 -12.04 -3.36
N VAL A 133 17.07 -12.78 -3.14
CA VAL A 133 18.16 -12.39 -2.24
C VAL A 133 19.21 -11.63 -3.03
N VAL A 134 19.53 -10.42 -2.60
CA VAL A 134 20.45 -9.54 -3.31
C VAL A 134 21.80 -9.57 -2.63
N LYS A 135 22.86 -9.87 -3.38
CA LYS A 135 24.24 -9.73 -2.89
C LYS A 135 24.74 -8.31 -3.16
N ASP A 136 25.21 -7.62 -2.14
CA ASP A 136 25.80 -6.28 -2.29
C ASP A 136 27.29 -6.36 -2.66
N SER A 137 27.86 -5.23 -3.08
CA SER A 137 29.26 -5.12 -3.53
C SER A 137 30.29 -5.42 -2.44
N ASP A 138 29.94 -5.26 -1.16
CA ASP A 138 30.77 -5.62 -0.01
C ASP A 138 30.74 -7.14 0.30
N GLY A 139 29.92 -7.90 -0.43
CA GLY A 139 29.73 -9.34 -0.29
C GLY A 139 28.67 -9.74 0.73
N SER A 140 28.01 -8.79 1.40
CA SER A 140 26.85 -9.03 2.26
C SER A 140 25.61 -9.41 1.44
N TYR A 141 24.58 -9.92 2.11
CA TYR A 141 23.34 -10.37 1.46
C TYR A 141 22.13 -9.67 2.08
N TRP A 142 21.18 -9.31 1.24
CA TRP A 142 20.03 -8.49 1.59
C TRP A 142 18.73 -9.14 1.15
N ILE A 143 17.72 -9.07 2.01
CA ILE A 143 16.39 -9.62 1.74
C ILE A 143 15.34 -8.64 2.25
N ALA A 144 14.33 -8.32 1.44
CA ALA A 144 13.17 -7.55 1.87
C ALA A 144 11.98 -8.51 2.13
N LEU A 145 11.83 -8.97 3.38
CA LEU A 145 10.77 -9.90 3.77
C LEU A 145 9.46 -9.18 4.05
N TYR A 146 8.41 -9.49 3.29
CA TYR A 146 7.09 -8.95 3.56
C TYR A 146 6.58 -9.49 4.90
N GLN A 147 6.17 -8.59 5.80
CA GLN A 147 5.67 -8.93 7.14
C GLN A 147 4.34 -9.72 7.12
N ARG A 148 3.76 -10.02 5.95
CA ARG A 148 2.46 -10.67 5.83
C ARG A 148 2.60 -12.19 5.78
N CYS A 149 1.93 -12.87 6.71
CA CYS A 149 1.86 -14.32 6.74
C CYS A 149 1.13 -14.86 5.50
N VAL A 150 1.74 -15.81 4.81
CA VAL A 150 1.20 -16.43 3.59
C VAL A 150 0.11 -17.49 3.87
N HIS A 151 -0.23 -17.72 5.14
CA HIS A 151 -1.40 -18.51 5.52
C HIS A 151 -2.70 -17.72 5.25
N LEU A 152 -3.00 -16.71 6.10
CA LEU A 152 -4.23 -15.90 6.00
C LEU A 152 -3.98 -14.39 6.17
N GLY A 153 -2.73 -13.94 6.09
CA GLY A 153 -2.41 -12.51 6.00
C GLY A 153 -2.16 -11.79 7.32
N CYS A 154 -2.06 -12.48 8.46
CA CYS A 154 -1.65 -11.86 9.72
C CYS A 154 -0.23 -11.28 9.63
N THR A 155 0.05 -10.25 10.43
CA THR A 155 1.40 -9.71 10.65
C THR A 155 2.29 -10.74 11.33
N VAL A 156 3.50 -10.97 10.81
CA VAL A 156 4.49 -11.89 11.37
C VAL A 156 5.59 -11.10 12.09
N PRO A 157 5.66 -11.15 13.43
CA PRO A 157 6.74 -10.52 14.18
C PRO A 157 8.04 -11.33 14.09
N PHE A 158 9.17 -10.62 14.04
CA PHE A 158 10.46 -11.21 14.38
C PHE A 158 10.56 -11.41 15.90
N ARG A 159 11.23 -12.47 16.34
CA ARG A 159 11.37 -12.84 17.74
C ARG A 159 12.85 -13.00 18.07
N ASP A 160 13.41 -12.09 18.86
CA ASP A 160 14.84 -12.09 19.22
C ASP A 160 15.24 -13.33 20.04
N ASN A 161 14.33 -13.87 20.87
CA ASN A 161 14.61 -15.00 21.74
C ASN A 161 14.89 -16.32 20.99
N CYS A 162 14.33 -16.46 19.80
CA CYS A 162 14.43 -17.67 18.98
C CYS A 162 14.96 -17.38 17.57
N VAL A 163 15.38 -16.13 17.33
CA VAL A 163 16.02 -15.63 16.13
C VAL A 163 15.28 -16.09 14.85
N SER A 164 13.98 -15.86 14.84
CA SER A 164 13.08 -16.32 13.77
C SER A 164 11.76 -15.56 13.76
N PHE A 165 10.95 -15.79 12.74
CA PHE A 165 9.64 -15.18 12.56
C PHE A 165 8.54 -16.17 12.95
N LYS A 166 7.69 -15.81 13.91
CA LYS A 166 6.59 -16.68 14.34
C LYS A 166 5.25 -15.95 14.32
N CYS A 167 4.32 -16.46 13.51
CA CYS A 167 3.00 -15.90 13.34
C CYS A 167 2.11 -16.21 14.56
N PRO A 168 1.59 -15.20 15.28
CA PRO A 168 0.80 -15.42 16.50
C PRO A 168 -0.61 -15.97 16.23
N CYS A 169 -1.09 -15.93 14.98
CA CYS A 169 -2.46 -16.36 14.67
C CYS A 169 -2.62 -17.88 14.70
N HIS A 170 -1.74 -18.61 14.01
CA HIS A 170 -1.84 -20.08 13.88
C HIS A 170 -0.47 -20.78 13.96
N GLY A 171 0.58 -20.06 14.37
CA GLY A 171 1.89 -20.66 14.67
C GLY A 171 2.83 -20.88 13.49
N SER A 172 2.53 -20.41 12.27
CA SER A 172 3.47 -20.49 11.14
C SER A 172 4.83 -19.90 11.50
N HIS A 173 5.89 -20.66 11.29
CA HIS A 173 7.25 -20.37 11.74
C HIS A 173 8.18 -20.33 10.53
N TYR A 174 9.03 -19.30 10.48
CA TYR A 174 9.99 -19.07 9.41
C TYR A 174 11.35 -18.70 9.99
N ASN A 175 12.44 -19.08 9.34
CA ASN A 175 13.80 -18.70 9.76
C ASN A 175 14.11 -17.24 9.40
N VAL A 176 15.33 -16.78 9.66
CA VAL A 176 15.72 -15.37 9.40
C VAL A 176 15.73 -14.98 7.92
N THR A 177 15.79 -15.93 6.98
CA THR A 177 15.64 -15.66 5.54
C THR A 177 14.17 -15.72 5.10
N GLY A 178 13.22 -15.93 6.02
CA GLY A 178 11.80 -16.06 5.73
C GLY A 178 11.40 -17.40 5.10
N GLU A 179 12.33 -18.36 5.05
CA GLU A 179 12.05 -19.73 4.63
C GLU A 179 11.17 -20.43 5.67
N PHE A 180 10.19 -21.18 5.18
CA PHE A 180 9.31 -21.95 6.04
C PHE A 180 10.08 -22.97 6.90
N LEU A 181 9.65 -23.09 8.16
CA LEU A 181 10.08 -24.12 9.11
C LEU A 181 8.94 -25.07 9.49
N ASP A 182 7.85 -24.56 10.05
CA ASP A 182 6.70 -25.36 10.51
C ASP A 182 5.38 -24.53 10.55
N GLY A 183 4.25 -25.21 10.70
CA GLY A 183 2.90 -24.65 10.84
C GLY A 183 2.04 -24.73 9.56
N PRO A 184 0.89 -24.03 9.50
CA PRO A 184 -0.11 -24.22 8.45
C PRO A 184 0.15 -23.41 7.16
N ALA A 185 1.23 -22.63 7.08
CA ALA A 185 1.48 -21.81 5.90
C ALA A 185 1.89 -22.70 4.72
N PRO A 186 1.35 -22.49 3.51
CA PRO A 186 1.61 -23.39 2.38
C PRO A 186 3.01 -23.22 1.76
N ARG A 187 3.74 -22.15 2.12
CA ARG A 187 5.03 -21.77 1.53
C ARG A 187 5.80 -20.79 2.42
N SER A 188 6.98 -20.38 1.97
CA SER A 188 7.83 -19.36 2.63
C SER A 188 7.26 -17.94 2.49
N LEU A 189 7.77 -17.00 3.29
CA LEU A 189 7.32 -15.59 3.26
C LEU A 189 7.58 -14.95 1.89
N ASP A 190 6.68 -14.06 1.50
CA ASP A 190 6.84 -13.25 0.30
C ASP A 190 8.03 -12.31 0.45
N ARG A 191 8.70 -12.02 -0.67
CA ARG A 191 9.87 -11.14 -0.71
C ARG A 191 9.64 -10.05 -1.72
N PHE A 192 9.90 -8.80 -1.34
CA PHE A 192 9.89 -7.68 -2.28
C PHE A 192 11.21 -7.64 -3.05
N ALA A 193 11.17 -7.10 -4.27
CA ALA A 193 12.40 -6.80 -4.98
C ALA A 193 13.17 -5.70 -4.23
N LEU A 194 14.45 -5.94 -3.99
CA LEU A 194 15.37 -5.00 -3.36
C LEU A 194 16.41 -4.56 -4.38
N SER A 195 16.78 -3.29 -4.35
CA SER A 195 17.87 -2.75 -5.16
C SER A 195 18.57 -1.62 -4.40
N PHE A 196 19.71 -1.19 -4.93
CA PHE A 196 20.48 -0.10 -4.35
C PHE A 196 20.61 1.04 -5.34
N ASN A 197 20.43 2.27 -4.87
CA ASN A 197 20.71 3.48 -5.63
C ASN A 197 21.83 4.26 -4.91
N GLY A 198 23.08 3.93 -5.24
CA GLY A 198 24.23 4.42 -4.48
C GLY A 198 24.23 3.90 -3.04
N GLU A 199 24.07 4.80 -2.07
CA GLU A 199 23.95 4.46 -0.64
C GLU A 199 22.51 4.17 -0.21
N ASP A 200 21.52 4.48 -1.03
CA ASP A 200 20.12 4.28 -0.69
C ASP A 200 19.71 2.82 -0.91
N VAL A 201 19.00 2.26 0.08
CA VAL A 201 18.35 0.96 -0.02
C VAL A 201 16.93 1.17 -0.52
N VAL A 202 16.62 0.57 -1.66
CA VAL A 202 15.32 0.72 -2.33
C VAL A 202 14.58 -0.60 -2.31
N VAL A 203 13.35 -0.60 -1.81
CA VAL A 203 12.45 -1.74 -1.83
C VAL A 203 11.29 -1.44 -2.78
N ASP A 204 11.13 -2.25 -3.82
CA ASP A 204 10.01 -2.17 -4.74
C ASP A 204 8.84 -3.02 -4.26
N THR A 205 7.87 -2.34 -3.67
CA THR A 205 6.65 -2.97 -3.14
C THR A 205 5.64 -3.34 -4.22
N ALA A 206 5.84 -2.92 -5.48
CA ALA A 206 5.06 -3.38 -6.62
C ALA A 206 5.49 -4.77 -7.11
N THR A 207 6.77 -5.10 -6.92
CA THR A 207 7.36 -6.35 -7.39
C THR A 207 7.51 -7.34 -6.24
N LEU A 208 6.53 -8.25 -6.13
CA LEU A 208 6.46 -9.26 -5.08
C LEU A 208 6.81 -10.65 -5.62
N ASN A 209 7.84 -11.28 -5.07
CA ASN A 209 8.11 -12.70 -5.25
C ASN A 209 7.24 -13.51 -4.27
N ASN A 210 6.16 -14.05 -4.80
CA ASN A 210 5.20 -14.89 -4.06
C ASN A 210 5.31 -16.39 -4.38
N LYS A 211 6.41 -16.79 -5.03
CA LYS A 211 6.64 -18.16 -5.49
C LYS A 211 7.72 -18.88 -4.69
N VAL A 212 8.24 -18.27 -3.62
CA VAL A 212 9.24 -18.88 -2.74
C VAL A 212 8.64 -20.15 -2.12
N PRO A 213 9.08 -21.34 -2.54
CA PRO A 213 8.43 -22.59 -2.14
C PRO A 213 8.80 -22.95 -0.70
N HIS A 214 8.27 -24.07 -0.26
CA HIS A 214 8.69 -24.71 0.96
C HIS A 214 10.07 -25.35 0.74
N PRO A 215 11.12 -24.96 1.48
CA PRO A 215 12.44 -25.53 1.27
C PRO A 215 12.51 -26.94 1.87
N ASP A 216 12.99 -27.87 1.06
CA ASP A 216 13.41 -29.18 1.51
C ASP A 216 14.86 -29.13 2.07
N GLN A 217 15.45 -30.29 2.37
CA GLN A 217 16.82 -30.35 2.89
C GLN A 217 17.89 -29.93 1.87
N THR A 218 17.56 -29.89 0.57
CA THR A 218 18.49 -29.64 -0.53
C THR A 218 18.40 -28.25 -1.14
N THR A 219 17.32 -27.52 -0.84
CA THR A 219 17.03 -26.17 -1.37
C THR A 219 17.14 -25.08 -0.30
N ARG A 220 17.26 -25.47 0.97
CA ARG A 220 17.31 -24.54 2.09
C ARG A 220 18.60 -23.71 2.08
N LEU A 221 18.47 -22.39 2.24
CA LEU A 221 19.60 -21.46 2.27
C LEU A 221 20.41 -21.56 3.55
N ILE A 222 19.75 -21.57 4.70
CA ILE A 222 20.41 -21.54 6.02
C ILE A 222 19.84 -22.60 6.96
N ALA A 223 20.67 -23.07 7.89
CA ALA A 223 20.23 -24.00 8.91
C ALA A 223 19.05 -23.41 9.74
N PRO A 224 18.05 -24.23 10.09
CA PRO A 224 17.04 -23.83 11.07
C PRO A 224 17.68 -23.33 12.38
N PRO A 225 17.07 -22.37 13.07
CA PRO A 225 17.54 -21.94 14.38
C PRO A 225 17.54 -23.12 15.36
N SER A 226 18.60 -23.25 16.16
CA SER A 226 18.73 -24.31 17.16
C SER A 226 17.85 -24.10 18.39
N VAL A 227 17.39 -22.87 18.62
CA VAL A 227 16.54 -22.50 19.74
C VAL A 227 15.07 -22.68 19.36
N ALA A 228 14.34 -23.48 20.14
CA ALA A 228 12.91 -23.64 19.97
C ALA A 228 12.19 -22.31 20.21
N CYS A 229 11.34 -21.90 19.26
CA CYS A 229 10.53 -20.71 19.41
C CYS A 229 9.18 -21.11 20.03
N SER A 230 8.91 -20.74 21.29
CA SER A 230 7.58 -20.93 21.89
C SER A 230 6.55 -20.01 21.21
N VAL A 231 5.28 -20.41 21.20
CA VAL A 231 4.16 -19.58 20.70
C VAL A 231 3.97 -18.39 21.64
#